data_AF-A0A1I7I2P4-F1
#
_entry.id   AF-A0A1I7I2P4-F1
#
_cell.length_a   1.000
_cell.length_b   1.000
_cell.length_c   1.000
_cell.angle_alpha   90.00
_cell.angle_beta   90.00
_cell.angle_gamma   90.00
#
_symmetry.space_group_name_H-M   'P 1'
#
loop_
_entity.id
_entity.type
_entity.pdbx_description
1 polymer ?
#
loop_
_entity_poly.entity_id
_entity_poly.type
_entity_poly.pdbx_seq_one_letter_code
_entity_poly.pdbx_strand_id
1 'polypeptide(L)'
;MRTLLLTTLLGLLAAGTAAEDGAALEAYRRLPVCALAPDGKRLLVEPCRRPPTKSPAQRRAVPSPPVVVAPLARPAPGPAVSPAPAPWIPPPGVQPLNNCDMLGCRDAGGTPYRSGAGNIVLDPSGRMCSRQGAWVQC
;
A
#
# COMPACT_ATOMS: atom_id res chain seq x y z
N MET A 1 12.33 42.44 -41.74
CA MET A 1 10.86 42.39 -41.66
C MET A 1 10.25 40.99 -41.79
N ARG A 2 10.92 39.99 -42.38
CA ARG A 2 10.38 38.61 -42.56
C ARG A 2 10.46 37.67 -41.35
N THR A 3 11.29 37.98 -40.35
CA THR A 3 11.56 37.11 -39.18
C THR A 3 10.55 37.24 -38.03
N LEU A 4 9.71 38.28 -38.04
CA LEU A 4 8.71 38.53 -36.99
C LEU A 4 7.41 37.72 -37.17
N LEU A 5 7.16 37.18 -38.36
CA LEU A 5 5.93 36.42 -38.67
C LEU A 5 6.02 34.94 -38.25
N LEU A 6 7.23 34.39 -38.10
CA LEU A 6 7.39 32.98 -37.70
C LEU A 6 7.22 32.77 -36.19
N THR A 7 7.56 33.76 -35.38
CA THR A 7 7.51 33.63 -33.91
C THR A 7 6.09 33.71 -33.36
N THR A 8 5.17 34.40 -34.05
CA THR A 8 3.76 34.50 -33.62
C THR A 8 2.97 33.21 -33.91
N LEU A 9 3.29 32.48 -34.98
CA LEU A 9 2.62 31.20 -35.28
C LEU A 9 3.02 30.07 -34.31
N LEU A 10 4.25 30.06 -33.79
CA LEU A 10 4.71 29.00 -32.89
C LEU A 10 4.16 29.15 -31.46
N GLY A 11 3.75 30.36 -31.06
CA GLY A 11 3.18 30.62 -29.72
C GLY A 11 1.73 30.17 -29.54
N LEU A 12 0.94 30.07 -30.61
CA LEU A 12 -0.48 29.71 -30.52
C LEU A 12 -0.72 28.20 -30.36
N LEU A 13 0.24 27.33 -30.70
CA LEU A 13 0.05 25.88 -30.59
C LEU A 13 0.23 25.32 -29.17
N ALA A 14 0.72 26.11 -28.21
CA ALA A 14 1.01 25.62 -26.84
C ALA A 14 -0.16 25.71 -25.85
N ALA A 15 -1.28 26.34 -26.22
CA ALA A 15 -2.42 26.57 -25.30
C ALA A 15 -3.57 25.55 -25.43
N GLY A 16 -3.44 24.55 -26.32
CA GLY A 16 -4.55 23.69 -26.74
C GLY A 16 -4.96 22.55 -25.80
N THR A 17 -4.07 22.03 -24.96
CA THR A 17 -4.34 20.71 -24.33
C THR A 17 -5.22 20.77 -23.08
N ALA A 18 -5.30 21.91 -22.37
CA ALA A 18 -6.05 21.98 -21.12
C ALA A 18 -7.59 22.08 -21.30
N ALA A 19 -8.05 22.63 -22.43
CA ALA A 19 -9.48 22.73 -22.73
C ALA A 19 -10.08 21.39 -23.21
N GLU A 20 -9.27 20.57 -23.88
CA GLU A 20 -9.69 19.26 -24.41
C GLU A 20 -9.94 18.24 -23.29
N ASP A 21 -9.13 18.27 -22.23
CA ASP A 21 -9.29 17.38 -21.06
C ASP A 21 -10.63 17.62 -20.34
N GLY A 22 -11.04 18.89 -20.20
CA GLY A 22 -12.32 19.25 -19.59
C GLY A 22 -13.52 18.82 -20.42
N ALA A 23 -13.44 18.99 -21.74
CA ALA A 23 -14.50 18.57 -22.67
C ALA A 23 -14.64 17.03 -22.72
N ALA A 24 -13.51 16.31 -22.70
CA ALA A 24 -13.49 14.85 -22.66
C ALA A 24 -14.10 14.29 -21.37
N LEU A 25 -13.82 14.93 -20.22
CA LEU A 25 -14.36 14.51 -18.93
C LEU A 25 -15.88 14.72 -18.85
N GLU A 26 -16.37 15.81 -19.43
CA GLU A 26 -17.81 16.10 -19.49
C GLU A 26 -18.54 15.18 -20.47
N ALA A 27 -17.92 14.85 -21.62
CA ALA A 27 -18.43 13.82 -22.52
C ALA A 27 -18.51 12.44 -21.83
N TYR A 28 -17.48 12.07 -21.05
CA TYR A 28 -17.48 10.84 -20.26
C TYR A 28 -18.59 10.81 -19.20
N ARG A 29 -18.87 11.94 -18.52
CA ARG A 29 -19.95 12.05 -17.53
C ARG A 29 -21.34 11.85 -18.12
N ARG A 30 -21.53 12.21 -19.39
CA ARG A 30 -22.82 12.03 -20.11
C ARG A 30 -23.07 10.59 -20.55
N LEU A 31 -22.04 9.75 -20.63
CA LEU A 31 -22.20 8.34 -20.99
C LEU A 31 -23.02 7.59 -19.92
N PRO A 32 -23.87 6.63 -20.33
CA PRO A 32 -24.63 5.80 -19.38
C PRO A 32 -23.69 4.92 -18.55
N VAL A 33 -24.15 4.50 -17.36
CA VAL A 33 -23.40 3.56 -16.53
C VAL A 33 -23.40 2.19 -17.20
N CYS A 34 -22.23 1.56 -17.28
CA CYS A 34 -22.10 0.22 -17.84
C CYS A 34 -22.95 -0.78 -17.04
N ALA A 35 -23.85 -1.47 -17.74
CA ALA A 35 -24.63 -2.60 -17.27
C ALA A 35 -24.33 -3.82 -18.14
N LEU A 36 -24.48 -5.01 -17.57
CA LEU A 36 -24.25 -6.26 -18.28
C LEU A 36 -25.50 -6.61 -19.10
N ALA A 37 -25.32 -7.07 -20.34
CA ALA A 37 -26.39 -7.61 -21.16
C ALA A 37 -26.96 -8.90 -20.51
N PRO A 38 -28.19 -9.31 -20.88
CA PRO A 38 -28.79 -10.54 -20.36
C PRO A 38 -27.95 -11.80 -20.62
N ASP A 39 -27.13 -11.78 -21.68
CA ASP A 39 -26.19 -12.85 -22.02
C ASP A 39 -25.01 -13.01 -21.04
N GLY A 40 -24.80 -12.02 -20.15
CA GLY A 40 -23.75 -12.07 -19.14
C GLY A 40 -22.33 -11.91 -19.67
N LYS A 41 -22.14 -11.71 -20.98
CA LYS A 41 -20.83 -11.71 -21.65
C LYS A 41 -20.49 -10.38 -22.29
N ARG A 42 -21.48 -9.53 -22.53
CA ARG A 42 -21.29 -8.22 -23.17
C ARG A 42 -21.89 -7.10 -22.34
N LEU A 43 -21.41 -5.89 -22.58
CA LEU A 43 -22.03 -4.69 -22.05
C LEU A 43 -23.33 -4.42 -22.81
N LEU A 44 -24.32 -3.88 -22.11
CA LEU A 44 -25.63 -3.57 -22.70
C LEU A 44 -25.52 -2.47 -23.77
N VAL A 45 -24.66 -1.47 -23.55
CA VAL A 45 -24.42 -0.33 -24.45
C VAL A 45 -22.94 0.04 -24.39
N GLU A 46 -22.33 0.30 -25.55
CA GLU A 46 -20.95 0.79 -25.71
C GLU A 46 -20.97 2.07 -26.55
N PRO A 47 -20.28 3.16 -26.17
CA PRO A 47 -19.44 3.35 -24.98
C PRO A 47 -20.25 3.64 -23.71
N CYS A 48 -19.75 3.22 -22.55
CA CYS A 48 -20.37 3.46 -21.25
C CYS A 48 -19.33 3.81 -20.17
N ARG A 49 -19.77 4.45 -19.09
CA ARG A 49 -18.92 4.81 -17.95
C ARG A 49 -18.89 3.71 -16.89
N ARG A 50 -17.76 3.57 -16.18
CA ARG A 50 -17.61 2.59 -15.10
C ARG A 50 -18.68 2.78 -14.01
N PRO A 51 -19.33 1.71 -13.54
CA PRO A 51 -20.26 1.79 -12.42
C PRO A 51 -19.55 2.22 -11.13
N PRO A 52 -20.26 2.92 -10.23
CA PRO A 52 -19.72 3.27 -8.92
C PRO A 52 -19.40 1.99 -8.15
N THR A 53 -18.30 1.98 -7.42
CA THR A 53 -17.97 0.86 -6.54
C THR A 53 -19.03 0.78 -5.44
N LYS A 54 -19.73 -0.35 -5.35
CA LYS A 54 -20.57 -0.63 -4.17
C LYS A 54 -19.67 -0.57 -2.95
N SER A 55 -20.17 0.03 -1.85
CA SER A 55 -19.46 -0.01 -0.58
C SER A 55 -19.12 -1.46 -0.25
N PRO A 56 -17.91 -1.74 0.27
CA PRO A 56 -17.55 -3.09 0.65
C PRO A 56 -18.60 -3.56 1.65
N ALA A 57 -19.30 -4.66 1.31
CA ALA A 57 -20.28 -5.25 2.22
C ALA A 57 -19.61 -5.45 3.59
N GLN A 58 -20.28 -5.03 4.66
CA GLN A 58 -19.79 -5.22 6.02
C GLN A 58 -19.53 -6.70 6.23
N ARG A 59 -18.24 -7.09 6.21
CA ARG A 59 -17.87 -8.50 6.40
C ARG A 59 -18.29 -8.89 7.81
N ARG A 60 -19.03 -10.00 7.94
CA ARG A 60 -19.30 -10.59 9.24
C ARG A 60 -17.97 -11.00 9.87
N ALA A 61 -17.76 -10.61 11.12
CA ALA A 61 -16.62 -11.09 11.90
C ALA A 61 -16.74 -12.60 12.10
N VAL A 62 -15.66 -13.33 11.82
CA VAL A 62 -15.54 -14.76 12.11
C VAL A 62 -14.98 -14.90 13.53
N PRO A 63 -15.54 -15.77 14.40
CA PRO A 63 -14.98 -16.02 15.72
C PRO A 63 -13.54 -16.55 15.62
N SER A 64 -12.58 -15.93 16.32
CA SER A 64 -11.22 -16.46 16.46
C SER A 64 -11.17 -17.54 17.55
N PRO A 65 -10.38 -18.62 17.38
CA PRO A 65 -10.23 -19.65 18.40
C PRO A 65 -9.55 -19.08 19.67
N PRO A 66 -9.81 -19.67 20.85
CA PRO A 66 -9.18 -19.26 22.09
C PRO A 66 -7.68 -19.56 22.07
N VAL A 67 -6.86 -18.56 22.41
CA VAL A 67 -5.41 -18.72 22.60
C VAL A 67 -5.17 -19.38 23.96
N VAL A 68 -4.69 -20.62 23.98
CA VAL A 68 -4.27 -21.31 25.21
C VAL A 68 -2.81 -20.96 25.49
N VAL A 69 -2.56 -20.19 26.54
CA VAL A 69 -1.19 -19.91 27.01
C VAL A 69 -0.84 -20.95 28.07
N ALA A 70 0.12 -21.82 27.78
CA ALA A 70 0.67 -22.76 28.75
C ALA A 70 1.56 -22.02 29.77
N PRO A 71 1.49 -22.32 31.07
CA PRO A 71 2.39 -21.71 32.05
C PRO A 71 3.81 -22.26 31.89
N LEU A 72 4.77 -21.36 31.63
CA LEU A 72 6.20 -21.66 31.63
C LEU A 72 6.66 -21.96 33.05
N ALA A 73 7.28 -23.13 33.25
CA ALA A 73 7.92 -23.50 34.52
C ALA A 73 9.07 -22.53 34.83
N ARG A 74 9.08 -21.98 36.05
CA ARG A 74 10.15 -21.08 36.52
C ARG A 74 11.39 -21.90 36.91
N PRO A 75 12.61 -21.54 36.46
CA PRO A 75 13.84 -22.14 36.96
C PRO A 75 14.12 -21.72 38.41
N ALA A 76 14.75 -22.61 39.18
CA ALA A 76 15.20 -22.33 40.55
C ALA A 76 16.36 -21.30 40.58
N PRO A 77 16.49 -20.48 41.64
CA PRO A 77 17.57 -19.49 41.73
C PRO A 77 18.91 -20.17 42.04
N GLY A 78 19.89 -20.00 41.15
CA GLY A 78 21.31 -20.29 41.39
C GLY A 78 22.03 -19.12 42.06
N PRO A 79 23.28 -19.31 42.55
CA PRO A 79 24.04 -18.28 43.24
C PRO A 79 24.31 -17.05 42.36
N ALA A 80 24.17 -15.87 42.96
CA ALA A 80 24.26 -14.58 42.27
C ALA A 80 25.71 -14.26 41.86
N VAL A 81 25.97 -14.38 40.56
CA VAL A 81 27.11 -13.73 39.90
C VAL A 81 26.56 -12.43 39.32
N SER A 82 27.15 -11.28 39.64
CA SER A 82 26.78 -10.00 39.01
C SER A 82 26.87 -10.14 37.49
N PRO A 83 25.76 -10.07 36.74
CA PRO A 83 25.83 -10.15 35.30
C PRO A 83 26.41 -8.83 34.79
N ALA A 84 27.50 -8.91 34.02
CA ALA A 84 27.83 -7.84 33.09
C ALA A 84 26.58 -7.58 32.21
N PRO A 85 26.32 -6.33 31.79
CA PRO A 85 25.17 -6.04 30.94
C PRO A 85 25.27 -6.92 29.69
N ALA A 86 24.38 -7.90 29.59
CA ALA A 86 24.31 -8.76 28.42
C ALA A 86 23.93 -7.87 27.21
N PRO A 87 24.59 -8.02 26.06
CA PRO A 87 24.10 -7.38 24.84
C PRO A 87 22.66 -7.84 24.62
N TRP A 88 21.75 -6.89 24.43
CA TRP A 88 20.36 -7.20 24.10
C TRP A 88 20.36 -7.87 22.72
N ILE A 89 20.10 -9.17 22.71
CA ILE A 89 19.90 -9.94 21.48
C ILE A 89 18.39 -9.95 21.25
N PRO A 90 17.88 -9.34 20.16
CA PRO A 90 16.47 -9.45 19.82
C PRO A 90 16.11 -10.94 19.68
N PRO A 91 14.90 -11.35 20.13
CA PRO A 91 14.42 -12.70 19.88
C PRO A 91 14.45 -13.01 18.36
N PRO A 92 14.70 -14.27 17.97
CA PRO A 92 14.79 -14.65 16.57
C PRO A 92 13.51 -14.26 15.83
N GLY A 93 13.65 -13.54 14.72
CA GLY A 93 12.54 -13.03 13.92
C GLY A 93 12.15 -11.57 14.22
N VAL A 94 12.69 -10.94 15.27
CA VAL A 94 12.51 -9.50 15.52
C VAL A 94 13.71 -8.73 14.99
N GLN A 95 13.49 -7.85 14.01
CA GLN A 95 14.54 -7.01 13.44
C GLN A 95 14.24 -5.53 13.60
N PRO A 96 15.25 -4.69 13.92
CA PRO A 96 15.09 -3.25 13.88
C PRO A 96 14.95 -2.79 12.43
N LEU A 97 14.01 -1.89 12.21
CA LEU A 97 13.83 -1.12 11.00
C LEU A 97 14.37 0.29 11.22
N ASN A 98 15.17 0.73 10.27
CA ASN A 98 15.82 2.03 10.16
C ASN A 98 15.48 2.64 8.78
N ASN A 99 15.63 3.96 8.67
CA ASN A 99 15.46 4.69 7.41
C ASN A 99 14.12 4.39 6.71
N CYS A 100 13.00 4.52 7.45
CA CYS A 100 11.67 4.39 6.88
C CYS A 100 11.31 5.64 6.06
N ASP A 101 11.12 5.45 4.76
CA ASP A 101 10.69 6.47 3.81
C ASP A 101 9.35 6.09 3.16
N MET A 102 8.96 6.83 2.12
CA MET A 102 7.70 6.60 1.41
C MET A 102 7.67 5.28 0.62
N LEU A 103 8.84 4.69 0.33
CA LEU A 103 8.99 3.45 -0.43
C LEU A 103 9.07 2.22 0.49
N GLY A 104 9.49 2.39 1.74
CA GLY A 104 9.61 1.28 2.69
C GLY A 104 10.52 1.60 3.87
N CYS A 105 10.82 0.57 4.63
CA CYS A 105 11.83 0.60 5.70
C CYS A 105 13.01 -0.30 5.31
N ARG A 106 14.18 -0.07 5.91
CA ARG A 106 15.36 -0.94 5.78
C ARG A 106 15.63 -1.59 7.12
N ASP A 107 16.11 -2.82 7.18
CA ASP A 107 16.65 -3.35 8.44
C ASP A 107 18.10 -2.87 8.70
N ALA A 108 18.66 -3.27 9.85
CA ALA A 108 20.05 -2.96 10.20
C ALA A 108 21.07 -3.57 9.21
N GLY A 109 20.68 -4.60 8.46
CA GLY A 109 21.48 -5.20 7.38
C GLY A 109 21.29 -4.53 6.01
N GLY A 110 20.41 -3.53 5.90
CA GLY A 110 20.10 -2.83 4.65
C GLY A 110 19.04 -3.54 3.78
N THR A 111 18.42 -4.61 4.27
CA THR A 111 17.36 -5.34 3.55
C THR A 111 16.11 -4.47 3.42
N PRO A 112 15.55 -4.31 2.21
CA PRO A 112 14.34 -3.50 2.01
C PRO A 112 13.09 -4.26 2.46
N TYR A 113 12.25 -3.56 3.24
CA TYR A 113 10.90 -3.96 3.60
C TYR A 113 9.92 -3.00 2.95
N ARG A 114 9.01 -3.50 2.13
CA ARG A 114 8.00 -2.65 1.48
C ARG A 114 6.90 -2.29 2.47
N SER A 115 6.46 -1.05 2.45
CA SER A 115 5.33 -0.60 3.28
C SER A 115 4.04 -1.30 2.82
N GLY A 116 3.37 -1.98 3.75
CA GLY A 116 2.03 -2.55 3.56
C GLY A 116 0.95 -1.65 4.17
N ALA A 117 -0.27 -2.18 4.28
CA ALA A 117 -1.38 -1.45 4.91
C ALA A 117 -1.26 -1.48 6.44
N GLY A 118 -1.31 -0.30 7.07
CA GLY A 118 -1.28 -0.16 8.53
C GLY A 118 0.06 -0.57 9.14
N ASN A 119 0.02 -1.48 10.11
CA ASN A 119 1.20 -1.99 10.82
C ASN A 119 1.85 -3.20 10.14
N ILE A 120 1.62 -3.40 8.84
CA ILE A 120 2.20 -4.54 8.10
C ILE A 120 3.30 -4.04 7.17
N VAL A 121 4.44 -4.73 7.17
CA VAL A 121 5.50 -4.57 6.18
C VAL A 121 5.74 -5.88 5.46
N LEU A 122 6.21 -5.81 4.22
CA LEU A 122 6.51 -6.97 3.40
C LEU A 122 8.02 -7.14 3.34
N ASP A 123 8.51 -8.34 3.66
CA ASP A 123 9.92 -8.66 3.47
C ASP A 123 10.25 -8.78 1.96
N PRO A 124 11.54 -8.95 1.58
CA PRO A 124 11.92 -9.15 0.18
C PRO A 124 11.26 -10.36 -0.48
N SER A 125 10.90 -11.39 0.29
CA SER A 125 10.17 -12.57 -0.21
C SER A 125 8.65 -12.36 -0.32
N GLY A 126 8.13 -11.19 0.09
CA GLY A 126 6.71 -10.83 0.00
C GLY A 126 5.84 -11.37 1.14
N ARG A 127 6.44 -11.95 2.19
CA ARG A 127 5.77 -12.33 3.42
C ARG A 127 5.37 -11.09 4.21
N MET A 128 4.17 -11.16 4.77
CA MET A 128 3.65 -10.13 5.66
C MET A 128 4.27 -10.27 7.05
N CYS A 129 4.84 -9.19 7.54
CA CYS A 129 5.43 -9.09 8.86
C CYS A 129 4.75 -7.96 9.63
N SER A 130 4.57 -8.15 10.93
CA SER A 130 3.97 -7.15 11.80
C SER A 130 5.03 -6.15 12.25
N ARG A 131 4.73 -4.85 12.14
CA ARG A 131 5.61 -3.75 12.53
C ARG A 131 5.06 -3.04 13.76
N GLN A 132 5.87 -2.97 14.81
CA GLN A 132 5.60 -2.22 16.03
C GLN A 132 6.66 -1.13 16.18
N GLY A 133 6.35 0.08 15.71
CA GLY A 133 7.29 1.20 15.72
C GLY A 133 8.53 0.90 14.86
N ALA A 134 9.71 0.92 15.46
CA ALA A 134 10.97 0.62 14.78
C ALA A 134 11.30 -0.88 14.70
N TRP A 135 10.39 -1.77 15.06
CA TRP A 135 10.65 -3.22 15.09
C TRP A 135 9.70 -3.97 14.15
N VAL A 136 10.21 -4.98 13.46
CA VAL A 136 9.43 -5.91 12.62
C VAL A 136 9.54 -7.33 13.12
N GLN A 137 8.43 -8.07 13.06
CA GLN A 137 8.37 -9.49 13.35
C GLN A 137 7.78 -10.28 12.18
N CYS A 138 8.63 -11.17 11.63
CA CYS A 138 8.34 -12.17 10.61
C CYS A 138 8.56 -13.58 11.22
#